data_AF-A0A2E7ADE5-F1
#
_entry.id   AF-A0A2E7ADE5-F1
#
_cell.length_a   1.000
_cell.length_b   1.000
_cell.length_c   1.000
_cell.angle_alpha   90.00
_cell.angle_beta   90.00
_cell.angle_gamma   90.00
#
_symmetry.space_group_name_H-M   'P 1'
#
loop_
_entity.id
_entity.type
_entity.pdbx_description
1 polymer ?
#
loop_
_entity_poly.entity_id
_entity_poly.type
_entity_poly.pdbx_seq_one_letter_code
_entity_poly.pdbx_strand_id
1 'polypeptide(L)'
;MTGKPGTAFWESLGSYLSEVEEALVSYVLLQLNCDPEAIFPPSEDGDDLLSSDDMDDLPPSEEDYKKLWGELVGKEEQFYQEAHRIVTRLKPEEFDKLGGVKQQVHLGVMEKKRREMLNPDLPNRLRFDTDIHQQPMPHGAAMLIKNGVPLKLSREQLEILALFDGERNNDEVRQAWNIYRNDHLEAELIINLFNHEILVPVAEAEEVTHDSPRGSAGIPTQ
;
A
#
# COMPACT_ATOMS: atom_id res chain seq x y z
N MET A 1 7.49 -8.63 5.88
CA MET A 1 6.82 -8.00 4.72
C MET A 1 6.55 -6.52 5.05
N THR A 2 7.59 -5.72 5.20
CA THR A 2 7.53 -4.31 5.63
C THR A 2 8.34 -3.43 4.68
N GLY A 3 8.11 -3.55 3.38
CA GLY A 3 8.66 -2.67 2.35
C GLY A 3 7.57 -1.81 1.73
N LYS A 4 7.93 -0.81 0.90
CA LYS A 4 6.99 0.12 0.26
C LYS A 4 5.84 -0.57 -0.49
N PRO A 5 6.06 -1.65 -1.27
CA PRO A 5 4.94 -2.39 -1.88
C PRO A 5 3.99 -3.02 -0.85
N GLY A 6 4.52 -3.47 0.29
CA GLY A 6 3.74 -4.00 1.39
C GLY A 6 2.90 -2.93 2.07
N THR A 7 3.50 -1.78 2.40
CA THR A 7 2.78 -0.63 2.97
C THR A 7 1.65 -0.17 2.04
N ALA A 8 1.95 0.00 0.75
CA ALA A 8 0.95 0.40 -0.25
C ALA A 8 -0.19 -0.63 -0.38
N PHE A 9 0.10 -1.92 -0.26
CA PHE A 9 -0.94 -2.95 -0.22
C PHE A 9 -1.83 -2.79 1.02
N TRP A 10 -1.24 -2.68 2.22
CA TRP A 10 -2.01 -2.56 3.46
C TRP A 10 -2.86 -1.29 3.51
N GLU A 11 -2.33 -0.16 3.05
CA GLU A 11 -3.10 1.08 2.89
C GLU A 11 -4.29 0.87 1.93
N SER A 12 -4.05 0.27 0.77
CA SER A 12 -5.12 0.00 -0.20
C SER A 12 -6.17 -0.99 0.30
N LEU A 13 -5.76 -1.98 1.10
CA LEU A 13 -6.67 -2.92 1.76
C LEU A 13 -7.51 -2.20 2.81
N GLY A 14 -6.91 -1.31 3.60
CA GLY A 14 -7.63 -0.46 4.55
C GLY A 14 -8.72 0.35 3.85
N SER A 15 -8.37 1.07 2.77
CA SER A 15 -9.35 1.83 2.00
C SER A 15 -10.46 0.95 1.42
N TYR A 16 -10.13 -0.24 0.89
CA TYR A 16 -11.15 -1.18 0.41
C TYR A 16 -12.10 -1.62 1.54
N LEU A 17 -11.55 -2.01 2.70
CA LEU A 17 -12.35 -2.44 3.84
C LEU A 17 -13.25 -1.32 4.39
N SER A 18 -12.78 -0.07 4.42
CA SER A 18 -13.60 1.08 4.81
C SER A 18 -14.80 1.28 3.87
N GLU A 19 -14.60 1.15 2.56
CA GLU A 19 -15.71 1.23 1.59
C GLU A 19 -16.71 0.07 1.75
N VAL A 20 -16.21 -1.14 2.03
CA VAL A 20 -17.07 -2.30 2.35
C VAL A 20 -17.86 -2.06 3.62
N GLU A 21 -17.23 -1.54 4.66
CA GLU A 21 -17.85 -1.22 5.94
C GLU A 21 -18.95 -0.17 5.78
N GLU A 22 -18.65 0.96 5.14
CA GLU A 22 -19.61 2.04 4.89
C GLU A 22 -20.84 1.50 4.13
N ALA A 23 -20.61 0.76 3.04
CA ALA A 23 -21.69 0.17 2.25
C ALA A 23 -22.59 -0.77 3.09
N LEU A 24 -21.98 -1.66 3.90
CA LEU A 24 -22.72 -2.60 4.75
C LEU A 24 -23.47 -1.88 5.87
N VAL A 25 -22.86 -0.88 6.50
CA VAL A 25 -23.48 -0.08 7.56
C VAL A 25 -24.70 0.67 7.01
N SER A 26 -24.54 1.41 5.90
CA SER A 26 -25.66 2.11 5.27
C SER A 26 -26.78 1.15 4.86
N TYR A 27 -26.44 -0.04 4.35
CA TYR A 27 -27.42 -1.06 4.00
C TYR A 27 -28.19 -1.57 5.23
N VAL A 28 -27.48 -1.91 6.31
CA VAL A 28 -28.10 -2.39 7.56
C VAL A 28 -29.03 -1.33 8.15
N LEU A 29 -28.55 -0.08 8.25
CA LEU A 29 -29.35 1.01 8.80
C LEU A 29 -30.62 1.25 7.98
N LEU A 30 -30.51 1.18 6.65
CA LEU A 30 -31.66 1.27 5.75
C LEU A 30 -32.65 0.11 5.98
N GLN A 31 -32.18 -1.13 6.12
CA GLN A 31 -33.04 -2.30 6.37
C GLN A 31 -33.72 -2.25 7.75
N LEU A 32 -33.09 -1.63 8.74
CA LEU A 32 -33.66 -1.44 10.07
C LEU A 32 -34.60 -0.23 10.16
N ASN A 33 -34.84 0.47 9.04
CA ASN A 33 -35.63 1.71 8.97
C ASN A 33 -35.11 2.81 9.91
N CYS A 34 -33.79 2.89 10.08
CA CYS A 34 -33.17 4.04 10.72
C CYS A 34 -33.43 5.30 9.88
N ASP A 35 -33.44 6.45 10.54
CA ASP A 35 -33.66 7.75 9.89
C ASP A 35 -32.61 7.99 8.80
N PRO A 36 -33.00 8.19 7.52
CA PRO A 36 -32.05 8.45 6.43
C PRO A 36 -31.12 9.64 6.69
N GLU A 37 -31.57 10.67 7.41
CA GLU A 37 -30.73 11.82 7.79
C GLU A 37 -29.64 11.45 8.80
N ALA A 38 -29.85 10.38 9.57
CA ALA A 38 -28.84 9.82 10.48
C ALA A 38 -27.89 8.82 9.78
N ILE A 39 -28.28 8.24 8.63
CA ILE A 39 -27.43 7.32 7.85
C ILE A 39 -26.35 8.06 7.08
N PHE A 40 -26.71 9.22 6.53
CA PHE A 40 -25.79 10.14 5.86
C PHE A 40 -25.89 11.49 6.57
N PRO A 41 -25.26 11.65 7.74
CA PRO A 41 -25.24 12.95 8.38
C PRO A 41 -24.70 13.97 7.37
N PRO A 42 -25.34 15.14 7.23
CA PRO A 42 -24.76 16.20 6.41
C PRO A 42 -23.33 16.40 6.90
N SER A 43 -22.36 16.36 5.98
CA SER A 43 -20.96 16.61 6.32
C SER A 43 -20.90 17.96 7.00
N GLU A 44 -20.78 17.96 8.33
CA GLU A 44 -20.35 19.16 9.02
C GLU A 44 -18.93 19.38 8.51
N ASP A 45 -18.73 20.43 7.70
CA ASP A 45 -17.42 20.91 7.30
C ASP A 45 -16.70 21.33 8.59
N GLY A 46 -16.11 20.36 9.27
CA GLY A 46 -15.57 20.50 10.60
C GLY A 46 -14.71 19.28 10.84
N ASP A 47 -13.40 19.51 10.90
CA ASP A 47 -12.43 18.58 11.43
C ASP A 47 -12.95 18.03 12.76
N ASP A 48 -13.56 16.83 12.72
CA ASP A 48 -13.96 16.03 13.88
C ASP A 48 -12.66 15.44 14.45
N LEU A 49 -11.83 16.34 14.96
CA LEU A 49 -10.59 16.04 15.63
C LEU A 49 -10.98 15.38 16.94
N LEU A 50 -10.86 14.06 16.96
CA LEU A 50 -10.79 13.28 18.19
C LEU A 50 -9.97 14.07 19.21
N SER A 51 -10.64 14.49 20.27
CA SER A 51 -10.01 15.21 21.37
C SER A 51 -9.10 14.25 22.13
N SER A 52 -8.19 14.80 22.95
CA SER A 52 -7.38 13.96 23.85
C SER A 52 -8.25 13.07 24.74
N ASP A 53 -9.44 13.54 25.08
CA ASP A 53 -10.36 12.85 25.99
C ASP A 53 -11.04 11.65 25.31
N ASP A 54 -11.16 11.67 23.97
CA ASP A 54 -11.66 10.54 23.17
C ASP A 54 -10.63 9.39 23.08
N MET A 55 -9.36 9.65 23.42
CA MET A 55 -8.28 8.65 23.42
C MET A 55 -8.09 7.95 24.78
N ASP A 56 -8.75 8.41 25.84
CA ASP A 56 -8.53 7.94 27.23
C ASP A 56 -9.37 6.69 27.60
N ASP A 57 -9.96 5.99 26.62
CA ASP A 57 -10.86 4.83 26.80
C ASP A 57 -12.02 5.07 27.80
N LEU A 58 -12.34 6.34 28.07
CA LEU A 58 -13.45 6.70 28.93
C LEU A 58 -14.77 6.47 28.20
N PRO A 59 -15.79 5.89 28.86
CA PRO A 59 -17.09 5.76 28.24
C PRO A 59 -17.65 7.15 27.92
N PRO A 60 -18.40 7.30 26.81
CA PRO A 60 -19.05 8.56 26.48
C PRO A 60 -19.99 8.99 27.62
N SER A 61 -20.26 10.28 27.71
CA SER A 61 -21.22 10.80 28.68
C SER A 61 -22.60 10.15 28.46
N GLU A 62 -23.42 10.06 29.51
CA GLU A 62 -24.76 9.46 29.39
C GLU A 62 -25.64 10.24 28.39
N GLU A 63 -25.41 11.54 28.25
CA GLU A 63 -26.09 12.41 27.29
C GLU A 63 -25.69 12.07 25.85
N ASP A 64 -24.39 11.97 25.57
CA ASP A 64 -23.87 11.63 24.24
C ASP A 64 -24.25 10.20 23.84
N TYR A 65 -24.21 9.27 24.78
CA TYR A 65 -24.65 7.88 24.57
C TYR A 65 -26.13 7.82 24.17
N LYS A 66 -27.00 8.54 24.89
CA LYS A 66 -28.44 8.60 24.56
C LYS A 66 -28.70 9.32 23.23
N LYS A 67 -27.91 10.35 22.91
CA LYS A 67 -28.00 11.05 21.63
C LYS A 67 -27.63 10.14 20.45
N LEU A 68 -26.59 9.32 20.60
CA LEU A 68 -26.13 8.39 19.57
C LEU A 68 -27.14 7.25 19.33
N TRP A 69 -27.63 6.62 20.39
CA TRP A 69 -28.52 5.44 20.28
C TRP A 69 -30.00 5.79 20.18
N GLY A 70 -30.43 6.94 20.66
CA GLY A 70 -31.83 7.39 20.61
C GLY A 70 -32.81 6.35 21.20
N GLU A 71 -33.75 5.89 20.39
CA GLU A 71 -34.76 4.89 20.80
C GLU A 71 -34.20 3.46 20.97
N LEU A 72 -32.95 3.23 20.54
CA LEU A 72 -32.27 1.94 20.63
C LEU A 72 -31.48 1.78 21.94
N VAL A 73 -31.49 2.78 22.83
CA VAL A 73 -30.88 2.66 24.16
C VAL A 73 -31.48 1.45 24.91
N GLY A 74 -30.63 0.54 25.36
CA GLY A 74 -30.99 -0.72 26.01
C GLY A 74 -31.39 -1.85 25.05
N LYS A 75 -31.27 -1.66 23.73
CA LYS A 75 -31.53 -2.67 22.68
C LYS A 75 -30.33 -2.88 21.76
N GLU A 76 -29.14 -2.48 22.18
CA GLU A 76 -27.92 -2.47 21.39
C GLU A 76 -27.54 -3.89 20.92
N GLU A 77 -27.64 -4.87 21.82
CA GLU A 77 -27.37 -6.27 21.47
C GLU A 77 -28.35 -6.78 20.40
N GLN A 78 -29.64 -6.43 20.51
CA GLN A 78 -30.66 -6.81 19.52
C GLN A 78 -30.37 -6.15 18.17
N PHE A 79 -29.96 -4.89 18.18
CA PHE A 79 -29.54 -4.17 16.98
C PHE A 79 -28.39 -4.89 16.27
N TYR A 80 -27.32 -5.25 17.00
CA TYR A 80 -26.18 -5.98 16.42
C TYR A 80 -26.55 -7.40 15.93
N GLN A 81 -27.43 -8.10 16.64
CA GLN A 81 -27.91 -9.42 16.22
C GLN A 81 -28.69 -9.34 14.90
N GLU A 82 -29.57 -8.36 14.74
CA GLU A 82 -30.32 -8.15 13.50
C GLU A 82 -29.43 -7.61 12.37
N ALA A 83 -28.49 -6.72 12.65
CA ALA A 83 -27.47 -6.28 11.71
C ALA A 83 -26.69 -7.47 11.13
N HIS A 84 -26.18 -8.34 12.01
CA HIS A 84 -25.49 -9.57 11.60
C HIS A 84 -26.39 -10.48 10.75
N ARG A 85 -27.67 -10.63 11.13
CA ARG A 85 -28.64 -11.42 10.37
C ARG A 85 -28.90 -10.86 8.97
N ILE A 86 -28.94 -9.54 8.82
CA ILE A 86 -29.11 -8.85 7.53
C ILE A 86 -27.89 -9.12 6.65
N VAL A 87 -26.68 -8.86 7.18
CA VAL A 87 -25.43 -9.02 6.41
C VAL A 87 -25.19 -10.48 6.01
N THR A 88 -25.42 -11.44 6.90
CA THR A 88 -25.20 -12.86 6.58
C THR A 88 -26.15 -13.44 5.53
N ARG A 89 -27.27 -12.77 5.26
CA ARG A 89 -28.21 -13.14 4.19
C ARG A 89 -27.88 -12.52 2.84
N LEU A 90 -26.99 -11.53 2.82
CA LEU A 90 -26.61 -10.82 1.61
C LEU A 90 -25.85 -11.76 0.67
N LYS A 91 -26.29 -11.84 -0.58
CA LYS A 91 -25.58 -12.62 -1.61
C LYS A 91 -24.44 -11.80 -2.21
N PRO A 92 -23.39 -12.44 -2.74
CA PRO A 92 -22.29 -11.74 -3.42
C PRO A 92 -22.78 -10.78 -4.52
N GLU A 93 -23.75 -11.20 -5.34
CA GLU A 93 -24.33 -10.37 -6.42
C GLU A 93 -25.11 -9.15 -5.91
N GLU A 94 -25.64 -9.21 -4.70
CA GLU A 94 -26.35 -8.09 -4.06
C GLU A 94 -25.33 -7.13 -3.43
N PHE A 95 -24.27 -7.66 -2.86
CA PHE A 95 -23.15 -6.90 -2.34
C PHE A 95 -22.43 -6.10 -3.44
N ASP A 96 -22.16 -6.72 -4.60
CA ASP A 96 -21.53 -6.02 -5.73
C ASP A 96 -22.38 -4.83 -6.24
N LYS A 97 -23.71 -4.93 -6.15
CA LYS A 97 -24.63 -3.83 -6.48
C LYS A 97 -24.63 -2.74 -5.41
N LEU A 98 -24.46 -3.12 -4.15
CA LEU A 98 -24.45 -2.20 -3.02
C LEU A 98 -23.17 -1.35 -3.01
N GLY A 99 -22.00 -1.98 -3.16
CA GLY A 99 -20.72 -1.28 -3.19
C GLY A 99 -20.50 -0.45 -4.46
N GLY A 100 -21.14 -0.85 -5.57
CA GLY A 100 -21.13 -0.09 -6.82
C GLY A 100 -19.73 0.15 -7.39
N VAL A 101 -19.57 1.28 -8.10
CA VAL A 101 -18.33 1.59 -8.82
C VAL A 101 -17.15 1.85 -7.89
N LYS A 102 -17.38 2.51 -6.75
CA LYS A 102 -16.31 2.84 -5.79
C LYS A 102 -15.64 1.56 -5.26
N GLN A 103 -16.43 0.62 -4.76
CA GLN A 103 -15.94 -0.65 -4.23
C GLN A 103 -15.14 -1.43 -5.29
N GLN A 104 -15.60 -1.47 -6.54
CA GLN A 104 -14.88 -2.11 -7.64
C GLN A 104 -13.53 -1.43 -7.96
N VAL A 105 -13.47 -0.11 -7.91
CA VAL A 105 -12.22 0.64 -8.10
C VAL A 105 -11.23 0.31 -6.98
N HIS A 106 -11.66 0.37 -5.72
CA HIS A 106 -10.81 0.05 -4.58
C HIS A 106 -10.33 -1.40 -4.60
N LEU A 107 -11.19 -2.35 -4.96
CA LEU A 107 -10.82 -3.75 -5.15
C LEU A 107 -9.75 -3.91 -6.22
N GLY A 108 -9.94 -3.30 -7.40
CA GLY A 108 -8.98 -3.38 -8.51
C GLY A 108 -7.62 -2.76 -8.15
N VAL A 109 -7.61 -1.64 -7.42
CA VAL A 109 -6.37 -1.04 -6.90
C VAL A 109 -5.69 -1.97 -5.92
N MET A 110 -6.42 -2.52 -4.95
CA MET A 110 -5.88 -3.46 -3.96
C MET A 110 -5.31 -4.72 -4.62
N GLU A 111 -5.99 -5.28 -5.63
CA GLU A 111 -5.49 -6.45 -6.37
C GLU A 111 -4.21 -6.14 -7.14
N LYS A 112 -4.12 -4.95 -7.73
CA LYS A 112 -2.89 -4.49 -8.37
C LYS A 112 -1.75 -4.38 -7.36
N LYS A 113 -1.98 -3.75 -6.21
CA LYS A 113 -0.97 -3.62 -5.14
C LYS A 113 -0.54 -4.95 -4.55
N ARG A 114 -1.47 -5.88 -4.38
CA ARG A 114 -1.16 -7.26 -3.97
C ARG A 114 -0.23 -7.94 -4.98
N ARG A 115 -0.48 -7.76 -6.28
CA ARG A 115 0.36 -8.34 -7.34
C ARG A 115 1.77 -7.75 -7.32
N GLU A 116 1.88 -6.43 -7.20
CA GLU A 116 3.16 -5.71 -7.07
C GLU A 116 3.93 -6.16 -5.82
N MET A 117 3.24 -6.40 -4.71
CA MET A 117 3.85 -6.90 -3.46
C MET A 117 4.34 -8.34 -3.58
N LEU A 118 3.57 -9.23 -4.21
CA LEU A 118 3.90 -10.65 -4.32
C LEU A 118 4.91 -10.95 -5.43
N ASN A 119 4.89 -10.16 -6.50
CA ASN A 119 5.76 -10.29 -7.66
C ASN A 119 6.37 -8.92 -7.99
N PRO A 120 7.34 -8.45 -7.19
CA PRO A 120 8.00 -7.18 -7.46
C PRO A 120 8.74 -7.29 -8.79
N ASP A 121 8.43 -6.38 -9.72
CA ASP A 121 9.18 -6.22 -10.94
C ASP A 121 10.52 -5.59 -10.59
N LEU A 122 11.59 -6.38 -10.63
CA LEU A 122 12.92 -5.95 -10.24
C LEU A 122 13.60 -5.28 -11.44
N PRO A 123 13.93 -3.98 -11.38
CA PRO A 123 14.64 -3.30 -12.46
C PRO A 123 15.95 -4.01 -12.75
N ASN A 124 16.31 -4.10 -14.04
CA ASN A 124 17.52 -4.81 -14.46
C ASN A 124 18.81 -4.20 -13.86
N ARG A 125 18.81 -2.88 -13.63
CA ARG A 125 19.92 -2.11 -13.07
C ARG A 125 19.47 -1.38 -11.82
N LEU A 126 20.20 -1.61 -10.74
CA LEU A 126 19.97 -1.03 -9.44
C LEU A 126 21.23 -0.33 -8.94
N ARG A 127 21.04 0.74 -8.17
CA ARG A 127 22.13 1.42 -7.45
C ARG A 127 21.78 1.56 -5.97
N PHE A 128 22.80 1.59 -5.12
CA PHE A 128 22.63 1.99 -3.72
C PHE A 128 22.12 3.44 -3.65
N ASP A 129 21.09 3.66 -2.85
CA ASP A 129 20.51 4.99 -2.67
C ASP A 129 21.47 5.89 -1.87
N THR A 130 21.91 6.97 -2.51
CA THR A 130 22.83 7.96 -1.95
C THR A 130 22.18 8.87 -0.91
N ASP A 131 20.84 8.92 -0.86
CA ASP A 131 20.10 9.77 0.07
C ASP A 131 19.92 9.11 1.45
N ILE A 132 20.40 7.87 1.62
CA ILE A 132 20.31 7.14 2.88
C ILE A 132 21.34 7.68 3.88
N HIS A 133 20.85 8.03 5.08
CA HIS A 133 21.73 8.34 6.19
C HIS A 133 22.38 7.08 6.74
N GLN A 134 23.71 7.04 6.73
CA GLN A 134 24.51 5.95 7.26
C GLN A 134 25.20 6.38 8.57
N GLN A 135 25.00 5.59 9.63
CA GLN A 135 25.73 5.71 10.87
C GLN A 135 26.68 4.52 11.03
N PRO A 136 28.01 4.73 11.13
CA PRO A 136 28.95 3.63 11.34
C PRO A 136 28.75 2.97 12.70
N MET A 137 28.93 1.65 12.75
CA MET A 137 28.82 0.82 13.95
C MET A 137 30.11 0.03 14.18
N PRO A 138 30.33 -0.52 15.40
CA PRO A 138 31.49 -1.37 15.68
C PRO A 138 31.62 -2.55 14.71
N HIS A 139 32.86 -3.02 14.52
CA HIS A 139 33.19 -4.16 13.65
C HIS A 139 32.85 -3.97 12.15
N GLY A 140 32.73 -2.72 11.68
CA GLY A 140 32.50 -2.40 10.27
C GLY A 140 31.06 -2.61 9.81
N ALA A 141 30.12 -2.78 10.75
CA ALA A 141 28.70 -2.70 10.47
C ALA A 141 28.27 -1.23 10.28
N ALA A 142 27.06 -1.02 9.76
CA ALA A 142 26.44 0.30 9.73
C ALA A 142 24.94 0.20 9.99
N MET A 143 24.37 1.27 10.53
CA MET A 143 22.94 1.48 10.61
C MET A 143 22.54 2.43 9.47
N LEU A 144 21.63 1.98 8.63
CA LEU A 144 20.98 2.80 7.62
C LEU A 144 19.65 3.31 8.17
N ILE A 145 19.32 4.58 7.94
CA ILE A 145 18.02 5.14 8.30
C ILE A 145 17.37 5.65 7.01
N LYS A 146 16.25 5.03 6.61
CA LYS A 146 15.42 5.43 5.48
C LYS A 146 13.97 5.51 5.95
N ASN A 147 13.30 6.64 5.67
CA ASN A 147 11.91 6.89 6.04
C ASN A 147 11.61 6.63 7.53
N GLY A 148 12.56 6.95 8.43
CA GLY A 148 12.43 6.73 9.88
C GLY A 148 12.61 5.28 10.35
N VAL A 149 12.84 4.33 9.43
CA VAL A 149 13.06 2.91 9.77
C VAL A 149 14.56 2.63 9.84
N PRO A 150 15.11 2.24 11.02
CA PRO A 150 16.50 1.86 11.14
C PRO A 150 16.70 0.42 10.64
N LEU A 151 17.68 0.23 9.74
CA LEU A 151 18.14 -1.09 9.31
C LEU A 151 19.62 -1.26 9.65
N LYS A 152 19.93 -2.30 10.42
CA LYS A 152 21.32 -2.66 10.73
C LYS A 152 21.85 -3.59 9.65
N LEU A 153 22.96 -3.20 9.04
CA LEU A 153 23.68 -3.99 8.05
C LEU A 153 25.04 -4.46 8.60
N SER A 154 25.36 -5.72 8.33
CA SER A 154 26.69 -6.27 8.55
C SER A 154 27.67 -5.66 7.55
N ARG A 155 28.98 -5.79 7.83
CA ARG A 155 30.03 -5.40 6.89
C ARG A 155 29.85 -6.06 5.52
N GLU A 156 29.50 -7.34 5.52
CA GLU A 156 29.27 -8.11 4.30
C GLU A 156 28.13 -7.53 3.46
N GLN A 157 27.02 -7.17 4.10
CA GLN A 157 25.90 -6.53 3.41
C GLN A 157 26.29 -5.16 2.82
N LEU A 158 27.16 -4.40 3.49
CA LEU A 158 27.70 -3.15 2.93
C LEU A 158 28.60 -3.39 1.71
N GLU A 159 29.40 -4.45 1.73
CA GLU A 159 30.21 -4.85 0.58
C GLU A 159 29.33 -5.27 -0.62
N ILE A 160 28.21 -5.95 -0.37
CA ILE A 160 27.21 -6.25 -1.41
C ILE A 160 26.62 -4.95 -1.98
N LEU A 161 26.20 -4.02 -1.13
CA LEU A 161 25.62 -2.74 -1.56
C LEU A 161 26.59 -1.93 -2.44
N ALA A 162 27.89 -1.98 -2.15
CA ALA A 162 28.91 -1.32 -2.95
C ALA A 162 29.05 -1.87 -4.39
N LEU A 163 28.52 -3.07 -4.67
CA LEU A 163 28.48 -3.62 -6.03
C LEU A 163 27.33 -3.08 -6.88
N PHE A 164 26.29 -2.51 -6.25
CA PHE A 164 25.17 -1.87 -6.94
C PHE A 164 25.50 -0.40 -7.21
N ASP A 165 26.28 -0.17 -8.27
CA ASP A 165 26.70 1.16 -8.76
C ASP A 165 25.76 1.73 -9.82
N GLY A 166 24.85 0.91 -10.36
CA GLY A 166 23.97 1.24 -11.47
C GLY A 166 24.57 0.98 -12.87
N GLU A 167 25.85 0.62 -12.95
CA GLU A 167 26.50 0.27 -14.21
C GLU A 167 26.33 -1.21 -14.56
N ARG A 168 26.23 -2.07 -13.54
CA ARG A 168 26.03 -3.51 -13.71
C ARG A 168 24.55 -3.89 -13.59
N ASN A 169 24.14 -4.90 -14.34
CA ASN A 169 22.84 -5.52 -14.15
C ASN A 169 22.85 -6.50 -12.96
N ASN A 170 21.66 -6.91 -12.51
CA ASN A 170 21.53 -7.75 -11.31
C ASN A 170 22.28 -9.09 -11.42
N ASP A 171 22.32 -9.71 -12.60
CA ASP A 171 23.03 -10.97 -12.81
C ASP A 171 24.55 -10.78 -12.79
N GLU A 172 25.06 -9.68 -13.37
CA GLU A 172 26.47 -9.30 -13.32
C GLU A 172 26.93 -9.04 -11.88
N VAL A 173 26.12 -8.37 -11.07
CA VAL A 173 26.40 -8.15 -9.64
C VAL A 173 26.47 -9.49 -8.89
N ARG A 174 25.50 -10.40 -9.14
CA ARG A 174 25.50 -11.74 -8.52
C ARG A 174 26.71 -12.56 -8.92
N GLN A 175 27.11 -12.51 -10.20
CA GLN A 175 28.31 -13.19 -10.69
C GLN A 175 29.58 -12.62 -10.07
N ALA A 176 29.70 -11.29 -9.99
CA ALA A 176 30.83 -10.62 -9.35
C ALA A 176 30.97 -11.01 -7.87
N TRP A 177 29.85 -11.07 -7.12
CA TRP A 177 29.83 -11.52 -5.73
C TRP A 177 30.33 -12.97 -5.60
N ASN A 178 29.81 -13.86 -6.46
CA ASN A 178 30.20 -15.27 -6.44
C ASN A 178 31.70 -15.47 -6.71
N ILE A 179 32.28 -14.70 -7.64
CA ILE A 179 33.73 -14.75 -7.90
C ILE A 179 34.52 -14.19 -6.70
N TYR A 180 34.07 -13.09 -6.10
CA TYR A 180 34.78 -12.41 -5.03
C TYR A 180 34.79 -13.20 -3.70
N ARG A 181 33.68 -13.85 -3.35
CA ARG A 181 33.49 -14.51 -2.05
C ARG A 181 33.33 -16.02 -2.11
N ASN A 182 33.24 -16.61 -3.30
CA ASN A 182 32.86 -18.01 -3.49
C ASN A 182 31.54 -18.34 -2.76
N ASP A 183 30.58 -17.42 -2.84
CA ASP A 183 29.28 -17.48 -2.17
C ASP A 183 28.16 -16.95 -3.07
N HIS A 184 26.94 -17.44 -2.89
CA HIS A 184 25.81 -17.10 -3.76
C HIS A 184 25.02 -15.90 -3.23
N LEU A 185 24.89 -14.86 -4.06
CA LEU A 185 23.98 -13.76 -3.75
C LEU A 185 22.54 -14.15 -4.14
N GLU A 186 21.73 -14.42 -3.12
CA GLU A 186 20.32 -14.78 -3.27
C GLU A 186 19.50 -13.63 -3.87
N ALA A 187 18.63 -13.96 -4.84
CA ALA A 187 17.74 -12.99 -5.47
C ALA A 187 16.77 -12.35 -4.47
N GLU A 188 16.36 -13.11 -3.45
CA GLU A 188 15.46 -12.63 -2.39
C GLU A 188 16.10 -11.48 -1.58
N LEU A 189 17.41 -11.50 -1.37
CA LEU A 189 18.09 -10.39 -0.69
C LEU A 189 18.03 -9.10 -1.53
N ILE A 190 18.22 -9.19 -2.85
CA ILE A 190 18.14 -8.04 -3.75
C ILE A 190 16.73 -7.47 -3.76
N ILE A 191 15.72 -8.34 -3.85
CA ILE A 191 14.30 -7.97 -3.77
C ILE A 191 13.99 -7.26 -2.44
N ASN A 192 14.50 -7.79 -1.33
CA ASN A 192 14.29 -7.17 -0.02
C ASN A 192 14.94 -5.79 0.06
N LEU A 193 16.19 -5.64 -0.38
CA LEU A 193 16.88 -4.34 -0.40
C LEU A 193 16.16 -3.33 -1.32
N PHE A 194 15.64 -3.77 -2.46
CA PHE A 194 14.83 -2.94 -3.35
C PHE A 194 13.50 -2.52 -2.72
N ASN A 195 12.76 -3.47 -2.11
CA ASN A 195 11.48 -3.19 -1.45
C ASN A 195 11.59 -2.22 -0.27
N HIS A 196 12.77 -2.17 0.37
CA HIS A 196 13.11 -1.22 1.43
C HIS A 196 13.71 0.09 0.91
N GLU A 197 13.73 0.31 -0.40
CA GLU A 197 14.29 1.50 -1.07
C GLU A 197 15.78 1.73 -0.73
N ILE A 198 16.50 0.66 -0.40
CA ILE A 198 17.96 0.69 -0.18
C ILE A 198 18.69 0.61 -1.52
N LEU A 199 18.16 -0.23 -2.40
CA LEU A 199 18.48 -0.23 -3.81
C LEU A 199 17.36 0.49 -4.56
N VAL A 200 17.75 1.38 -5.46
CA VAL A 200 16.83 2.15 -6.30
C VAL A 200 17.12 1.90 -7.78
N PRO A 201 16.11 2.00 -8.67
CA PRO A 201 16.33 1.89 -10.10
C PRO A 201 17.29 3.00 -10.56
N VAL A 202 18.14 2.66 -11.53
CA VAL A 202 18.78 3.70 -12.35
C VAL A 202 17.73 4.21 -13.30
N ALA A 203 17.50 5.53 -13.34
CA ALA A 203 16.60 6.11 -14.34
C ALA A 203 17.11 5.71 -15.72
N GLU A 204 16.34 4.91 -16.45
CA GLU A 204 16.63 4.63 -17.85
C GLU A 204 16.54 5.97 -18.57
N ALA A 205 17.67 6.46 -19.08
CA ALA A 205 17.63 7.51 -20.08
C ALA A 205 16.80 6.95 -21.22
N GLU A 206 15.67 7.58 -21.53
CA GLU A 206 14.82 7.23 -22.67
C GLU A 206 15.73 6.93 -23.87
N GLU A 207 15.80 5.66 -24.27
CA GLU A 207 16.40 5.32 -25.56
C GLU A 207 15.55 6.06 -26.59
N VAL A 208 16.07 7.18 -27.07
CA VAL A 208 15.56 7.90 -28.23
C VAL A 208 15.59 6.89 -29.37
N THR A 209 14.46 6.21 -29.56
CA THR A 209 14.16 5.43 -30.74
C THR A 209 14.17 6.42 -31.88
N HIS A 210 15.31 6.51 -32.55
CA HIS A 210 15.47 7.26 -33.77
C HIS A 210 14.77 6.47 -34.88
N ASP A 211 13.43 6.45 -34.82
CA ASP A 211 12.63 5.95 -35.92
C ASP A 211 12.56 7.02 -37.00
N SER A 212 12.91 6.59 -38.21
CA SER A 212 13.11 7.43 -39.39
C SER A 212 11.78 7.98 -39.92
N PRO A 213 11.83 8.83 -40.96
CA PRO A 213 11.14 8.37 -42.16
C PRO A 213 12.05 8.41 -43.37
N ARG A 214 12.21 7.22 -43.97
CA ARG A 214 12.62 7.05 -45.36
C ARG A 214 11.66 7.84 -46.24
N GLY A 215 12.14 8.91 -46.88
CA GLY A 215 11.42 9.59 -47.94
C GLY A 215 11.28 8.68 -49.15
N SER A 216 10.09 8.14 -49.39
CA SER A 216 9.65 7.70 -50.72
C SER A 216 8.77 8.80 -51.30
N ALA A 217 9.36 9.72 -52.06
CA ALA A 217 8.60 10.62 -52.93
C ALA A 217 8.27 9.87 -54.22
N GLY A 218 7.02 9.41 -54.33
CA GLY A 218 6.42 8.99 -55.58
C GLY A 218 6.26 10.20 -56.51
N ILE A 219 6.66 10.01 -57.77
CA ILE A 219 6.43 10.92 -58.88
C ILE A 219 4.97 10.80 -59.33
N PRO A 220 4.31 11.93 -59.69
CA PRO A 220 3.40 11.89 -60.81
C PRO A 220 3.63 13.01 -61.84
N THR A 221 3.77 12.57 -63.09
CA THR A 221 3.10 13.04 -64.31
C THR A 221 3.31 14.48 -64.83
N GLN A 222 3.87 14.56 -66.04
CA GLN A 222 3.25 15.26 -67.18
C GLN A 222 3.30 14.36 -68.41
#